data_AF-A0A0R0F269-F1
#
_entry.id   AF-A0A0R0F269-F1
#
_cell.length_a   1.000
_cell.length_b   1.000
_cell.length_c   1.000
_cell.angle_alpha   90.00
_cell.angle_beta   90.00
_cell.angle_gamma   90.00
#
_symmetry.space_group_name_H-M   'P 1'
#
loop_
_entity.id
_entity.type
_entity.pdbx_description
1 polymer ?
#
loop_
_entity_poly.entity_id
_entity_poly.type
_entity_poly.pdbx_seq_one_letter_code
_entity_poly.pdbx_strand_id
1 'polypeptide(L)'
;MMLVVAKGPCSYEEIKIVVGVEYPTFREACFAIGFLHDGREYIKAIKEANNWVSSHYLRKLFVTMLISNRINRPNHVWQHT
;
A
#
# COMPACT_ATOMS: atom_id res chain seq x y z
N MET A 1 -18.96 6.56 -6.90
CA MET A 1 -18.20 6.47 -5.63
C MET A 1 -18.59 7.68 -4.78
N MET A 2 -19.11 7.47 -3.57
CA MET A 2 -19.73 8.52 -2.74
C MET A 2 -18.75 9.63 -2.35
N LEU A 3 -19.04 10.87 -2.74
CA LEU A 3 -18.43 12.07 -2.19
C LEU A 3 -19.12 12.40 -0.86
N VAL A 4 -18.79 11.68 0.21
CA VAL A 4 -19.01 12.24 1.56
C VAL A 4 -17.84 13.18 1.79
N VAL A 5 -18.11 14.48 1.77
CA VAL A 5 -17.12 15.51 2.13
C VAL A 5 -16.75 15.28 3.60
N ALA A 6 -15.70 14.51 3.84
CA ALA A 6 -15.09 14.45 5.16
C ALA A 6 -14.54 15.85 5.47
N LYS A 7 -14.80 16.36 6.68
CA LYS A 7 -14.22 17.63 7.12
C LYS A 7 -12.71 17.50 7.01
N GLY A 8 -12.10 18.36 6.19
CA GLY A 8 -10.65 18.41 6.05
C GLY A 8 -9.99 18.83 7.37
N PRO A 9 -8.73 18.43 7.60
CA PRO A 9 -7.96 18.87 8.76
C PRO A 9 -7.77 20.40 8.71
N CYS A 10 -7.86 21.04 9.87
CA CYS A 10 -7.69 22.48 10.04
C CYS A 10 -6.25 22.90 10.38
N SER A 11 -5.35 21.94 10.59
CA SER A 11 -3.92 22.15 10.86
C SER A 11 -3.06 21.04 10.24
N TYR A 12 -1.75 21.26 10.18
CA TYR A 12 -0.81 20.24 9.69
C TYR A 12 -0.80 19.02 10.61
N GLU A 13 -0.92 19.24 11.92
CA GLU A 13 -0.96 18.23 12.96
C GLU A 13 -2.20 17.36 12.84
N GLU A 14 -3.36 17.95 12.53
CA GLU A 14 -4.62 17.23 12.33
C GLU A 14 -4.59 16.25 11.14
N ILE A 15 -3.74 16.48 10.12
CA ILE A 15 -3.59 15.54 9.00
C ILE A 15 -3.08 14.18 9.51
N LYS A 16 -2.33 14.15 10.61
CA LYS A 16 -1.84 12.90 11.22
C LYS A 16 -2.90 12.17 12.04
N ILE A 17 -4.07 12.77 12.27
CA ILE A 17 -5.14 12.19 13.11
C ILE A 17 -6.16 11.49 12.21
N VAL A 18 -6.32 10.19 12.39
CA VAL A 18 -7.29 9.36 11.65
C VAL A 18 -8.21 8.67 12.64
N VAL A 19 -9.51 9.00 12.59
CA VAL A 19 -10.54 8.46 13.52
C VAL A 19 -10.11 8.58 15.00
N GLY A 20 -9.56 9.75 15.38
CA GLY A 20 -9.13 10.04 16.76
C GLY A 20 -7.77 9.45 17.16
N VAL A 21 -7.09 8.72 16.28
CA VAL A 21 -5.74 8.19 16.52
C VAL A 21 -4.70 9.07 15.83
N GLU A 22 -3.74 9.60 16.59
CA GLU A 22 -2.60 10.33 16.02
C GLU A 22 -1.52 9.34 15.54
N TYR A 23 -1.12 9.47 14.28
CA TYR A 23 -0.05 8.69 13.69
C TYR A 23 1.28 9.45 13.74
N PRO A 24 2.43 8.75 13.85
CA PRO A 24 3.74 9.40 13.95
C PRO A 24 4.12 10.23 12.71
N THR A 25 3.53 9.90 11.56
CA THR A 25 3.95 10.34 10.24
C THR A 25 2.73 10.47 9.33
N PHE A 26 2.77 11.41 8.38
CA PHE A 26 1.72 11.60 7.39
C PHE A 26 1.48 10.37 6.53
N ARG A 27 2.54 9.61 6.23
CA ARG A 27 2.44 8.40 5.40
C ARG A 27 1.59 7.34 6.11
N GLU A 28 1.77 7.18 7.41
CA GLU A 28 1.04 6.25 8.27
C GLU A 28 -0.41 6.68 8.41
N ALA A 29 -0.68 7.98 8.56
CA ALA A 29 -2.04 8.51 8.53
C ALA A 29 -2.72 8.23 7.17
N CYS A 30 -2.05 8.52 6.05
CA CYS A 30 -2.56 8.19 4.71
C CYS A 30 -2.79 6.69 4.52
N PHE A 31 -1.94 5.84 5.10
CA PHE A 31 -2.14 4.39 5.10
C PHE A 31 -3.38 3.99 5.90
N ALA A 32 -3.59 4.57 7.08
CA ALA A 32 -4.76 4.31 7.93
C ALA A 32 -6.08 4.82 7.32
N ILE A 33 -6.05 5.95 6.61
CA ILE A 33 -7.19 6.47 5.83
C ILE A 33 -7.52 5.54 4.65
N GLY A 34 -6.54 4.75 4.18
CA GLY A 34 -6.68 3.88 3.00
C GLY A 34 -6.28 4.56 1.69
N PHE A 35 -5.61 5.72 1.73
CA PHE A 35 -5.02 6.35 0.54
C PHE A 35 -3.81 5.59 0.02
N LEU A 36 -3.09 4.88 0.89
CA LEU A 36 -2.00 4.00 0.49
C LEU A 36 -2.48 2.56 0.51
N HIS A 37 -2.40 1.89 -0.64
CA HIS A 37 -2.63 0.45 -0.74
C HIS A 37 -1.63 -0.33 0.12
N ASP A 38 -2.11 -1.34 0.83
CA ASP A 38 -1.34 -2.23 1.71
C ASP A 38 -0.50 -3.28 0.99
N GLY A 39 -0.64 -3.31 -0.34
CA GLY A 39 0.06 -4.22 -1.22
C GLY A 39 -0.52 -5.63 -1.24
N ARG A 40 -1.70 -5.88 -0.67
CA ARG A 40 -2.40 -7.18 -0.76
C ARG A 40 -2.63 -7.60 -2.20
N GLU A 41 -2.92 -6.65 -3.09
CA GLU A 41 -3.08 -6.91 -4.53
C GLU A 41 -1.81 -7.49 -5.17
N TYR A 42 -0.63 -6.95 -4.83
CA TYR A 42 0.65 -7.47 -5.31
C TYR A 42 0.97 -8.83 -4.72
N ILE A 43 0.72 -9.03 -3.42
CA ILE A 43 0.92 -10.33 -2.76
C ILE A 43 0.03 -11.39 -3.43
N LYS A 44 -1.25 -11.08 -3.66
CA LYS A 44 -2.18 -11.98 -4.33
C LYS A 44 -1.71 -12.31 -5.75
N ALA A 45 -1.31 -11.29 -6.51
CA ALA A 45 -0.83 -11.47 -7.89
C ALA A 45 0.43 -12.35 -7.96
N ILE A 46 1.39 -12.17 -7.04
CA ILE A 46 2.61 -12.99 -6.98
C ILE A 46 2.27 -14.44 -6.58
N LYS A 47 1.42 -14.63 -5.57
CA LYS A 47 0.96 -15.98 -5.16
C LYS A 47 0.22 -16.72 -6.26
N GLU A 48 -0.62 -16.00 -7.01
CA GLU A 48 -1.33 -16.57 -8.15
C GLU A 48 -0.36 -16.93 -9.27
N ALA A 49 0.57 -16.04 -9.62
CA ALA A 49 1.59 -16.30 -10.63
C ALA A 49 2.50 -17.49 -10.26
N ASN A 50 2.79 -17.71 -8.98
CA ASN A 50 3.63 -18.81 -8.49
C ASN A 50 3.10 -20.20 -8.89
N ASN A 51 1.79 -20.31 -9.19
CA ASN A 51 1.19 -21.56 -9.66
C ASN A 51 1.43 -21.83 -11.16
N TRP A 52 1.82 -20.82 -11.94
CA TRP A 52 1.86 -20.90 -13.41
C TRP A 52 3.22 -20.60 -14.02
N VAL A 53 4.08 -19.85 -13.32
CA VAL A 53 5.31 -19.29 -13.90
C VAL A 53 6.58 -19.77 -13.18
N SER A 54 7.71 -19.72 -13.88
CA SER A 54 8.99 -20.11 -13.30
C SER A 54 9.47 -19.11 -12.25
N SER A 55 10.36 -19.54 -11.36
CA SER A 55 10.99 -18.67 -10.35
C SER A 55 11.74 -17.48 -10.96
N HIS A 56 12.30 -17.64 -12.17
CA HIS A 56 12.90 -16.54 -12.92
C HIS A 56 11.86 -15.47 -13.29
N TYR A 57 10.68 -15.90 -13.73
CA TYR A 57 9.59 -14.98 -14.09
C TYR A 57 9.02 -14.28 -12.85
N LEU A 58 8.89 -14.96 -11.71
CA LEU A 58 8.46 -14.34 -10.45
C LEU A 58 9.39 -13.20 -10.02
N ARG A 59 10.71 -13.40 -10.12
CA ARG A 59 11.68 -12.32 -9.82
C ARG A 59 11.52 -11.14 -10.77
N LYS A 60 11.34 -11.40 -12.07
CA LYS A 60 11.06 -10.34 -13.05
C LYS A 60 9.76 -9.60 -12.73
N LEU A 61 8.70 -10.32 -12.39
CA LEU A 61 7.42 -9.74 -11.98
C LEU A 61 7.61 -8.81 -10.77
N PHE A 62 8.31 -9.29 -9.73
CA PHE A 62 8.60 -8.47 -8.55
C PHE A 62 9.41 -7.22 -8.90
N VAL A 63 10.47 -7.33 -9.72
CA VAL A 63 11.26 -6.18 -10.19
C VAL A 63 10.40 -5.20 -10.98
N THR A 64 9.54 -5.67 -11.89
CA THR A 64 8.61 -4.82 -12.63
C THR A 64 7.67 -4.06 -11.68
N MET A 65 7.16 -4.72 -10.64
CA MET A 65 6.33 -4.05 -9.64
C MET A 65 7.11 -2.99 -8.85
N LEU A 66 8.38 -3.23 -8.51
CA LEU A 66 9.25 -2.23 -7.87
C LEU A 66 9.48 -1.02 -8.78
N ILE A 67 9.76 -1.24 -10.06
CA ILE A 67 9.99 -0.18 -11.05
C ILE A 67 8.71 0.66 -11.25
N SER A 68 7.53 0.07 -11.12
CA SER A 68 6.26 0.80 -11.24
C SER A 68 6.08 1.91 -10.19
N ASN A 69 6.84 1.87 -9.08
CA ASN A 69 6.75 2.79 -7.94
C ASN A 69 5.33 2.87 -7.32
N ARG A 70 4.55 1.78 -7.45
CA ARG A 70 3.18 1.68 -6.90
C ARG A 70 3.11 0.91 -5.58
N ILE A 71 4.13 0.10 -5.27
CA ILE A 71 4.16 -0.66 -4.01
C ILE A 71 4.58 0.26 -2.86
N ASN A 72 3.64 0.56 -1.96
CA ASN A 72 3.92 1.40 -0.79
C ASN A 72 4.83 0.71 0.26
N ARG A 73 4.82 -0.62 0.33
CA ARG A 73 5.60 -1.41 1.30
C ARG A 73 6.24 -2.64 0.62
N PRO A 74 7.32 -2.46 -0.16
CA PRO A 74 7.93 -3.55 -0.93
C PRO A 74 8.45 -4.68 -0.04
N ASN A 75 9.01 -4.36 1.13
CA ASN A 75 9.45 -5.37 2.11
C ASN A 75 8.28 -6.19 2.65
N HIS A 76 7.12 -5.56 2.87
CA HIS A 76 5.91 -6.26 3.32
C HIS A 76 5.41 -7.23 2.24
N VAL A 77 5.41 -6.80 0.98
CA VAL A 77 5.05 -7.68 -0.15
C VAL A 77 6.01 -8.87 -0.22
N TRP A 78 7.32 -8.63 -0.17
CA TRP A 78 8.35 -9.66 -0.22
C TRP A 78 8.24 -10.70 0.90
N GLN A 79 7.94 -10.28 2.13
CA GLN A 79 7.81 -11.19 3.28
C GLN A 79 6.56 -12.08 3.23
N HIS A 80 5.55 -11.70 2.44
CA HIS A 80 4.26 -12.40 2.38
C HIS A 80 4.06 -13.20 1.09
N THR A 81 5.06 -13.27 0.22
CA THR A 81 5.07 -14.05 -1.03
C THR A 81 6.08 -15.17 -0.94
#